data_AF-A0A1W9T6P5-F1
#
_entry.id   AF-A0A1W9T6P5-F1
#
_cell.length_a   1.000
_cell.length_b   1.000
_cell.length_c   1.000
_cell.angle_alpha   90.00
_cell.angle_beta   90.00
_cell.angle_gamma   90.00
#
_symmetry.space_group_name_H-M   'P 1'
#
loop_
_entity.id
_entity.type
_entity.pdbx_description
1 polymer ?
#
loop_
_entity_poly.entity_id
_entity_poly.type
_entity_poly.pdbx_seq_one_letter_code
_entity_poly.pdbx_strand_id
1 'polypeptide(L)'
;MKCPGQDTQYWKPGAIFEVKCPKCGHIVEFFKDDTTRKCGSCGHRFVNPKMDFGCAAYCPFAEQCLGTLPPELLAQQADLLKDRVAIEMKRYFKSDFKRIGHATRVARYAEHIGKAEGGGLAVILCAAYLHDIGIHEAERKYNSTAASFQEQEGPPIARAIMEKFGAKPEMIDEVCDIIGHHHHPRSEETPNFKVLYDADLIANLEEKQEKKPLDPERFVEIIERSFLTDGGRAEAKKVLGISN
;
A
#
# COMPACT_ATOMS: atom_id res chain seq x y z
N MET A 1 22.43 -31.08 -24.25
CA MET A 1 22.74 -31.48 -22.87
C MET A 1 21.66 -30.91 -21.96
N LYS A 2 21.01 -31.72 -21.11
CA LYS A 2 20.08 -31.20 -20.11
C LYS A 2 20.87 -30.64 -18.93
N CYS A 3 20.42 -29.53 -18.36
CA CYS A 3 21.01 -29.01 -17.12
C CYS A 3 20.88 -30.08 -16.02
N PRO A 4 21.93 -30.35 -15.22
CA PRO A 4 21.88 -31.37 -14.15
C PRO A 4 20.71 -31.18 -13.16
N GLY A 5 20.23 -29.94 -13.00
CA GLY A 5 19.04 -29.63 -12.20
C GLY A 5 17.72 -30.19 -12.75
N GLN A 6 17.60 -30.34 -14.06
CA GLN A 6 16.42 -30.85 -14.80
C GLN A 6 16.56 -32.34 -15.19
N ASP A 7 17.67 -32.97 -14.83
CA ASP A 7 17.88 -34.38 -15.08
C ASP A 7 17.27 -35.20 -13.92
N THR A 8 16.21 -35.94 -14.23
CA THR A 8 15.45 -36.77 -13.29
C THR A 8 16.29 -37.88 -12.67
N GLN A 9 17.42 -38.25 -13.27
CA GLN A 9 18.32 -39.27 -12.76
C GLN A 9 18.99 -38.89 -11.43
N TYR A 10 19.16 -37.58 -11.16
CA TYR A 10 19.82 -37.07 -9.94
C TYR A 10 18.83 -36.58 -8.87
N TRP A 11 17.56 -36.94 -8.99
CA TRP A 11 16.52 -36.48 -8.07
C TRP A 11 16.53 -37.28 -6.78
N LYS A 12 16.49 -36.55 -5.65
CA LYS A 12 16.42 -37.14 -4.31
C LYS A 12 14.96 -37.36 -3.89
N PRO A 13 14.70 -38.23 -2.89
CA PRO A 13 13.38 -38.31 -2.25
C PRO A 13 12.87 -36.92 -1.85
N GLY A 14 11.64 -36.59 -2.23
CA GLY A 14 11.05 -35.25 -2.07
C GLY A 14 11.11 -34.34 -3.31
N ALA A 15 11.71 -34.79 -4.41
CA ALA A 15 11.68 -34.10 -5.70
C ALA A 15 10.31 -34.11 -6.40
N ILE A 16 9.41 -35.00 -5.97
CA ILE A 16 7.99 -35.01 -6.31
C ILE A 16 7.23 -34.87 -5.00
N PHE A 17 6.25 -33.99 -4.95
CA PHE A 17 5.45 -33.73 -3.76
C PHE A 17 4.04 -33.29 -4.12
N GLU A 18 3.14 -33.44 -3.16
CA GLU A 18 1.72 -33.14 -3.33
C GLU A 18 1.37 -31.78 -2.73
N VAL A 19 0.52 -31.03 -3.45
CA VAL A 19 0.00 -29.74 -3.01
C VAL A 19 -1.51 -29.71 -3.20
N LYS A 20 -2.24 -29.18 -2.22
CA LYS A 20 -3.70 -28.98 -2.35
C LYS A 20 -3.97 -27.82 -3.30
N CYS A 21 -4.87 -28.03 -4.27
CA CYS A 21 -5.33 -26.96 -5.15
C CYS A 21 -6.00 -25.86 -4.33
N PRO A 22 -5.59 -24.58 -4.47
CA PRO A 22 -6.16 -23.48 -3.68
C PRO A 22 -7.63 -23.21 -4.01
N LYS A 23 -8.13 -23.69 -5.16
CA LYS A 23 -9.52 -23.48 -5.60
C LYS A 23 -10.49 -24.58 -5.16
N CYS A 24 -10.08 -25.85 -5.22
CA CYS A 24 -10.99 -26.99 -4.96
C CYS A 24 -10.47 -28.00 -3.94
N GLY A 25 -9.27 -27.80 -3.38
CA GLY A 25 -8.66 -28.70 -2.40
C GLY A 25 -8.14 -30.03 -2.96
N HIS A 26 -8.36 -30.32 -4.25
CA HIS A 26 -7.86 -31.54 -4.88
C HIS A 26 -6.33 -31.60 -4.86
N ILE A 27 -5.77 -32.78 -4.60
CA ILE A 27 -4.33 -32.99 -4.54
C ILE A 27 -3.76 -32.92 -5.96
N VAL A 28 -2.72 -32.11 -6.13
CA VAL A 28 -1.98 -31.98 -7.38
C VAL A 28 -0.52 -32.31 -7.12
N GLU A 29 0.01 -33.22 -7.91
CA GLU A 29 1.42 -33.60 -7.88
C GLU A 29 2.27 -32.54 -8.59
N PHE A 30 3.31 -32.08 -7.90
CA PHE A 30 4.35 -31.18 -8.40
C PHE A 30 5.70 -31.88 -8.43
N PHE A 31 6.45 -31.59 -9.48
CA PHE A 31 7.84 -31.94 -9.65
C PHE A 31 8.68 -30.71 -9.23
N LYS A 32 9.87 -30.93 -8.70
CA LYS A 32 10.72 -29.84 -8.15
C LYS A 32 11.03 -28.73 -9.16
N ASP A 33 11.00 -29.03 -10.45
CA ASP A 33 11.30 -28.14 -11.56
C ASP A 33 10.05 -27.65 -12.31
N ASP A 34 8.85 -28.10 -11.91
CA ASP A 34 7.62 -27.50 -12.38
C ASP A 34 7.51 -26.08 -11.83
N THR A 35 7.36 -25.11 -12.71
CA THR A 35 7.05 -23.72 -12.33
C THR A 35 5.56 -23.56 -12.00
N THR A 36 4.68 -24.21 -12.78
CA THR A 36 3.23 -24.20 -12.60
C THR A 36 2.62 -25.55 -12.97
N ARG A 37 1.48 -25.91 -12.36
CA ARG A 37 0.68 -27.08 -12.73
C ARG A 37 -0.80 -26.71 -12.83
N LYS A 38 -1.53 -27.44 -13.67
CA LYS A 38 -2.99 -27.36 -13.81
C LYS A 38 -3.64 -28.45 -12.96
N CYS A 39 -4.61 -28.09 -12.14
CA CYS A 39 -5.41 -29.04 -11.38
C CYS A 39 -6.25 -29.91 -12.34
N GLY A 40 -6.14 -31.23 -12.21
CA GLY A 40 -6.92 -32.18 -13.02
C GLY A 40 -8.43 -32.15 -12.75
N SER A 41 -8.85 -31.70 -11.54
CA SER A 41 -10.27 -31.66 -11.15
C SER A 41 -10.97 -30.37 -11.62
N CYS A 42 -10.43 -29.19 -11.31
CA CYS A 42 -11.10 -27.91 -11.60
C CYS A 42 -10.45 -27.10 -12.72
N GLY A 43 -9.34 -27.57 -13.29
CA GLY A 43 -8.60 -26.89 -14.35
C GLY A 43 -7.84 -25.63 -13.91
N HIS A 44 -7.82 -25.30 -12.63
CA HIS A 44 -7.10 -24.13 -12.09
C HIS A 44 -5.58 -24.31 -12.18
N ARG A 45 -4.87 -23.29 -12.68
CA ARG A 45 -3.40 -23.28 -12.78
C ARG A 45 -2.79 -22.48 -11.63
N PHE A 46 -1.84 -23.07 -10.91
CA PHE A 46 -1.15 -22.43 -9.79
C PHE A 46 0.33 -22.82 -9.74
N VAL A 47 1.12 -22.01 -9.04
CA VAL A 47 2.58 -22.14 -8.96
C VAL A 47 3.02 -23.25 -8.00
N ASN A 48 4.26 -23.69 -8.19
CA ASN A 48 4.96 -24.56 -7.24
C ASN A 48 5.30 -23.79 -5.95
N PRO A 49 4.73 -24.13 -4.78
CA PRO A 49 4.98 -23.41 -3.53
C PRO A 49 6.41 -23.55 -2.98
N LYS A 50 7.17 -24.55 -3.43
CA LYS A 50 8.56 -24.80 -3.01
C LYS A 50 9.59 -24.13 -3.92
N MET A 51 9.16 -23.45 -4.99
CA MET A 51 10.03 -22.77 -5.93
C MET A 51 10.15 -21.28 -5.55
N ASP A 52 11.37 -20.76 -5.56
CA ASP A 52 11.64 -19.36 -5.27
C ASP A 52 11.30 -18.49 -6.48
N PHE A 53 10.26 -17.68 -6.34
CA PHE A 53 9.83 -16.70 -7.34
C PHE A 53 10.13 -15.27 -6.89
N GLY A 54 11.27 -15.03 -6.24
CA GLY A 54 11.69 -13.69 -5.83
C GLY A 54 11.59 -12.65 -6.95
N CYS A 55 11.94 -13.00 -8.20
CA CYS A 55 11.79 -12.10 -9.35
C CYS A 55 10.32 -11.76 -9.70
N ALA A 56 9.39 -12.66 -9.42
CA ALA A 56 7.96 -12.45 -9.66
C ALA A 56 7.35 -11.48 -8.66
N ALA A 57 7.92 -11.35 -7.45
CA ALA A 57 7.52 -10.31 -6.50
C ALA A 57 7.82 -8.90 -7.03
N TYR A 58 8.79 -8.75 -7.94
CA TYR A 58 9.13 -7.46 -8.53
C TYR A 58 8.42 -7.17 -9.87
N CYS A 59 7.78 -8.18 -10.46
CA CYS A 59 7.25 -8.13 -11.81
C CYS A 59 5.74 -7.79 -11.83
N PRO A 60 5.32 -6.69 -12.47
CA PRO A 60 3.90 -6.32 -12.54
C PRO A 60 3.05 -7.29 -13.37
N PHE A 61 3.67 -8.09 -14.22
CA PHE A 61 2.99 -9.08 -15.07
C PHE A 61 3.09 -10.51 -14.54
N ALA A 62 3.52 -10.69 -13.28
CA ALA A 62 3.73 -12.01 -12.69
C ALA A 62 2.50 -12.92 -12.77
N GLU A 63 1.29 -12.39 -12.56
CA GLU A 63 0.03 -13.14 -12.62
C GLU A 63 -0.23 -13.72 -14.04
N GLN A 64 0.15 -13.00 -15.10
CA GLN A 64 0.00 -13.48 -16.48
C GLN A 64 0.92 -14.69 -16.75
N CYS A 65 2.15 -14.65 -16.22
CA CYS A 65 3.14 -15.71 -16.38
C CYS A 65 2.84 -16.93 -15.48
N LEU A 66 2.47 -16.68 -14.23
CA LEU A 66 2.44 -17.68 -13.16
C LEU A 66 1.02 -18.16 -12.80
N GLY A 67 -0.02 -17.47 -13.28
CA GLY A 67 -1.39 -17.70 -12.83
C GLY A 67 -1.59 -17.13 -11.42
N THR A 68 -2.37 -17.84 -10.60
CA THR A 68 -2.65 -17.37 -9.23
C THR A 68 -1.39 -17.45 -8.37
N LEU A 69 -1.00 -16.30 -7.84
CA LEU A 69 0.16 -16.15 -6.98
C LEU A 69 -0.18 -16.59 -5.54
N PRO A 70 0.77 -17.19 -4.80
CA PRO A 70 0.58 -17.49 -3.38
C PRO A 70 0.33 -16.21 -2.57
N PRO A 71 -0.45 -16.27 -1.49
CA PRO A 71 -0.71 -15.12 -0.62
C PRO A 71 0.56 -14.43 -0.13
N GLU A 72 1.62 -15.19 0.17
CA GLU A 72 2.90 -14.68 0.64
C GLU A 72 3.58 -13.80 -0.43
N LEU A 73 3.48 -14.18 -1.70
CA LEU A 73 4.07 -13.44 -2.81
C LEU A 73 3.27 -12.18 -3.14
N LEU A 74 1.94 -12.24 -3.00
CA LEU A 74 1.07 -11.07 -3.12
C LEU A 74 1.36 -10.03 -2.02
N ALA A 75 1.56 -10.48 -0.78
CA ALA A 75 1.96 -9.61 0.31
C ALA A 75 3.33 -8.95 0.04
N GLN A 76 4.31 -9.73 -0.45
CA GLN A 76 5.61 -9.18 -0.86
C GLN A 76 5.49 -8.17 -2.01
N GLN A 77 4.63 -8.41 -3.00
CA GLN A 77 4.37 -7.44 -4.08
C GLN A 77 3.80 -6.13 -3.54
N ALA A 78 2.84 -6.21 -2.62
CA ALA A 78 2.26 -5.04 -1.98
C ALA A 78 3.29 -4.24 -1.17
N ASP A 79 4.14 -4.93 -0.40
CA ASP A 79 5.23 -4.30 0.34
C ASP A 79 6.26 -3.64 -0.60
N LEU A 80 6.61 -4.30 -1.70
CA LEU A 80 7.51 -3.72 -2.70
C LEU A 80 6.88 -2.52 -3.43
N LEU A 81 5.55 -2.53 -3.64
CA LEU A 81 4.84 -1.42 -4.27
C LEU A 81 4.89 -0.17 -3.39
N LYS A 82 4.59 -0.27 -2.09
CA LYS A 82 4.66 0.89 -1.18
C LYS A 82 6.08 1.48 -1.14
N ASP A 83 7.11 0.65 -1.15
CA ASP A 83 8.50 1.10 -1.10
C ASP A 83 8.89 1.84 -2.39
N ARG A 84 8.47 1.32 -3.54
CA ARG A 84 8.68 1.96 -4.84
C ARG A 84 7.95 3.30 -4.94
N VAL A 85 6.70 3.35 -4.47
CA VAL A 85 5.91 4.59 -4.40
C VAL A 85 6.59 5.62 -3.50
N ALA A 86 7.06 5.23 -2.32
CA ALA A 86 7.77 6.12 -1.40
C ALA A 86 9.06 6.69 -2.01
N ILE A 87 9.83 5.88 -2.75
CA ILE A 87 11.02 6.33 -3.47
C ILE A 87 10.66 7.31 -4.59
N GLU A 88 9.61 7.03 -5.36
CA GLU A 88 9.19 7.90 -6.45
C GLU A 88 8.65 9.24 -5.94
N MET A 89 7.89 9.24 -4.85
CA MET A 89 7.48 10.47 -4.15
C MET A 89 8.68 11.32 -3.75
N LYS A 90 9.72 10.72 -3.14
CA LYS A 90 10.95 11.44 -2.76
C LYS A 90 11.65 12.04 -3.98
N ARG A 91 11.70 11.31 -5.09
CA ARG A 91 12.27 11.82 -6.36
C ARG A 91 11.45 12.97 -6.93
N TYR A 92 10.13 12.90 -6.83
CA TYR A 92 9.23 13.95 -7.29
C TYR A 92 9.43 15.25 -6.48
N PHE A 93 9.41 15.15 -5.15
CA PHE A 93 9.61 16.30 -4.27
C PHE A 93 11.05 16.84 -4.21
N LYS A 94 12.04 16.07 -4.67
CA LYS A 94 13.46 16.45 -4.74
C LYS A 94 13.99 16.92 -3.38
N SER A 95 14.18 18.23 -3.21
CA SER A 95 14.73 18.87 -2.01
C SER A 95 13.65 19.41 -1.07
N ASP A 96 12.37 19.18 -1.34
CA ASP A 96 11.29 19.54 -0.43
C ASP A 96 11.20 18.54 0.73
N PHE A 97 12.20 18.62 1.62
CA PHE A 97 12.33 17.76 2.79
C PHE A 97 11.16 17.91 3.77
N LYS A 98 10.50 19.07 3.75
CA LYS A 98 9.32 19.31 4.59
C LYS A 98 8.17 18.41 4.15
N ARG A 99 7.83 18.40 2.86
CA ARG A 99 6.77 17.54 2.31
C ARG A 99 7.12 16.06 2.36
N ILE A 100 8.38 15.71 2.09
CA ILE A 100 8.87 14.34 2.24
C ILE A 100 8.73 13.85 3.69
N GLY A 101 9.12 14.69 4.67
CA GLY A 101 9.02 14.38 6.08
C GLY A 101 7.57 14.25 6.54
N HIS A 102 6.70 15.14 6.06
CA HIS A 102 5.26 15.09 6.32
C HIS A 102 4.64 13.79 5.80
N ALA A 103 4.76 13.49 4.51
CA ALA A 103 4.22 12.26 3.92
C ALA A 103 4.77 10.98 4.58
N THR A 104 6.03 10.99 5.03
CA THR A 104 6.63 9.87 5.76
C THR A 104 6.01 9.68 7.16
N ARG A 105 5.71 10.77 7.88
CA ARG A 105 4.96 10.70 9.16
C ARG A 105 3.54 10.22 8.95
N VAL A 106 2.84 10.74 7.94
CA VAL A 106 1.48 10.29 7.60
C VAL A 106 1.48 8.79 7.31
N ALA A 107 2.40 8.29 6.47
CA ALA A 107 2.50 6.86 6.17
C ALA A 107 2.76 6.00 7.42
N ARG A 108 3.58 6.48 8.38
CA ARG A 108 3.81 5.80 9.66
C ARG A 108 2.52 5.65 10.46
N TYR A 109 1.78 6.73 10.66
CA TYR A 109 0.53 6.69 11.42
C TYR A 109 -0.57 5.89 10.70
N ALA A 110 -0.67 6.06 9.37
CA ALA A 110 -1.60 5.33 8.55
C ALA A 110 -1.35 3.81 8.60
N GLU A 111 -0.09 3.36 8.69
CA GLU A 111 0.22 1.95 8.87
C GLU A 111 -0.32 1.40 10.20
N HIS A 112 -0.14 2.13 11.29
CA HIS A 112 -0.60 1.72 12.62
C HIS A 112 -2.13 1.67 12.69
N ILE A 113 -2.79 2.73 12.21
CA ILE A 113 -4.26 2.84 12.20
C ILE A 113 -4.84 1.77 11.26
N GLY A 114 -4.30 1.62 10.06
CA GLY A 114 -4.77 0.63 9.08
C GLY A 114 -4.70 -0.81 9.59
N LYS A 115 -3.65 -1.15 10.36
CA LYS A 115 -3.52 -2.47 11.02
C LYS A 115 -4.59 -2.70 12.09
N ALA A 116 -5.02 -1.65 12.79
CA ALA A 116 -6.04 -1.72 13.83
C ALA A 116 -7.47 -1.77 13.25
N GLU A 117 -7.73 -0.98 12.20
CA GLU A 117 -9.05 -0.82 11.58
C GLU A 117 -9.35 -1.88 10.49
N GLY A 118 -8.36 -2.69 10.10
CA GLY A 118 -8.54 -3.73 9.08
C GLY A 118 -8.67 -3.20 7.65
N GLY A 119 -8.13 -2.02 7.37
CA GLY A 119 -8.12 -1.42 6.03
C GLY A 119 -7.11 -2.08 5.08
N GLY A 120 -7.27 -1.81 3.78
CA GLY A 120 -6.36 -2.27 2.73
C GLY A 120 -5.02 -1.54 2.79
N LEU A 121 -4.05 -2.07 3.54
CA LEU A 121 -2.76 -1.41 3.81
C LEU A 121 -2.03 -0.93 2.54
N ALA A 122 -2.10 -1.68 1.44
CA ALA A 122 -1.48 -1.26 0.18
C ALA A 122 -2.07 0.05 -0.37
N VAL A 123 -3.40 0.19 -0.35
CA VAL A 123 -4.11 1.42 -0.75
C VAL A 123 -3.75 2.56 0.21
N ILE A 124 -3.89 2.30 1.52
CA ILE A 124 -3.64 3.29 2.58
C ILE A 124 -2.24 3.87 2.48
N LEU A 125 -1.21 3.03 2.35
CA LEU A 125 0.17 3.48 2.32
C LEU A 125 0.53 4.19 1.01
N CYS A 126 0.01 3.74 -0.12
CA CYS A 126 0.18 4.46 -1.39
C CYS A 126 -0.47 5.84 -1.32
N ALA A 127 -1.70 5.94 -0.81
CA ALA A 127 -2.40 7.20 -0.63
C ALA A 127 -1.66 8.11 0.37
N ALA A 128 -1.15 7.57 1.48
CA ALA A 128 -0.38 8.33 2.47
C ALA A 128 0.90 8.95 1.89
N TYR A 129 1.64 8.21 1.06
CA TYR A 129 2.82 8.78 0.39
C TYR A 129 2.45 9.79 -0.70
N LEU A 130 1.28 9.69 -1.32
CA LEU A 130 0.92 10.46 -2.51
C LEU A 130 -0.12 11.56 -2.29
N HIS A 131 -0.72 11.70 -1.11
CA HIS A 131 -1.83 12.64 -0.86
C HIS A 131 -1.49 14.08 -1.25
N ASP A 132 -0.32 14.56 -0.87
CA ASP A 132 0.17 15.91 -1.14
C ASP A 132 0.90 16.05 -2.50
N ILE A 133 0.92 15.01 -3.35
CA ILE A 133 1.76 14.99 -4.57
C ILE A 133 1.37 16.09 -5.57
N GLY A 134 0.12 16.56 -5.52
CA GLY A 134 -0.40 17.63 -6.38
C GLY A 134 0.16 19.02 -6.07
N ILE A 135 0.83 19.24 -4.94
CA ILE A 135 1.19 20.58 -4.48
C ILE A 135 2.10 21.35 -5.44
N HIS A 136 3.12 20.70 -6.03
CA HIS A 136 4.03 21.37 -6.95
C HIS A 136 3.34 21.75 -8.27
N GLU A 137 2.41 20.92 -8.76
CA GLU A 137 1.62 21.26 -9.95
C GLU A 137 0.60 22.36 -9.67
N ALA A 138 -0.01 22.36 -8.48
CA ALA A 138 -0.90 23.42 -8.03
C ALA A 138 -0.16 24.78 -7.95
N GLU A 139 1.03 24.80 -7.37
CA GLU A 139 1.90 25.98 -7.33
C GLU A 139 2.28 26.44 -8.74
N ARG A 140 2.70 25.51 -9.62
CA ARG A 140 3.14 25.84 -10.98
C ARG A 140 2.01 26.40 -11.85
N LYS A 141 0.79 25.84 -11.76
CA LYS A 141 -0.35 26.22 -12.62
C LYS A 141 -1.16 27.38 -12.07
N TYR A 142 -1.32 27.46 -10.76
CA TYR A 142 -2.24 28.39 -10.11
C TYR A 142 -1.57 29.37 -9.14
N ASN A 143 -0.25 29.25 -8.94
CA ASN A 143 0.49 30.00 -7.93
C ASN A 143 -0.16 29.89 -6.54
N SER A 144 -0.69 28.71 -6.22
CA SER A 144 -1.48 28.45 -5.02
C SER A 144 -1.25 27.04 -4.50
N THR A 145 -1.23 26.92 -3.17
CA THR A 145 -1.23 25.64 -2.44
C THR A 145 -2.59 25.37 -1.81
N ALA A 146 -3.67 25.98 -2.30
CA ALA A 146 -5.00 25.72 -1.79
C ALA A 146 -5.38 24.24 -2.00
N ALA A 147 -6.04 23.65 -1.00
CA ALA A 147 -6.42 22.23 -0.98
C ALA A 147 -7.12 21.79 -2.28
N SER A 148 -8.06 22.59 -2.78
CA SER A 148 -8.80 22.29 -4.01
C SER A 148 -7.93 22.09 -5.24
N PHE A 149 -6.83 22.86 -5.37
CA PHE A 149 -5.92 22.70 -6.50
C PHE A 149 -5.00 21.49 -6.32
N GLN A 150 -4.57 21.21 -5.09
CA GLN A 150 -3.76 20.02 -4.82
C GLN A 150 -4.56 18.74 -5.09
N GLU A 151 -5.81 18.70 -4.65
CA GLU A 151 -6.74 17.61 -4.89
C GLU A 151 -7.10 17.44 -6.36
N GLN A 152 -7.15 18.53 -7.13
CA GLN A 152 -7.35 18.46 -8.57
C GLN A 152 -6.12 17.91 -9.31
N GLU A 153 -4.91 18.31 -8.89
CA GLU A 153 -3.65 18.00 -9.59
C GLU A 153 -2.98 16.71 -9.10
N GLY A 154 -3.29 16.24 -7.90
CA GLY A 154 -2.72 15.03 -7.30
C GLY A 154 -3.08 13.73 -8.04
N PRO A 155 -4.37 13.45 -8.32
CA PRO A 155 -4.79 12.17 -8.90
C PRO A 155 -4.11 11.82 -10.24
N PRO A 156 -3.94 12.73 -11.22
CA PRO A 156 -3.21 12.43 -12.44
C PRO A 156 -1.75 12.01 -12.21
N ILE A 157 -1.06 12.64 -11.25
CA ILE A 157 0.34 12.34 -10.92
C ILE A 157 0.43 11.00 -10.20
N ALA A 158 -0.44 10.77 -9.21
CA ALA A 158 -0.51 9.52 -8.47
C ALA A 158 -0.78 8.33 -9.40
N ARG A 159 -1.73 8.49 -10.34
CA ARG A 159 -2.04 7.50 -11.38
C ARG A 159 -0.79 7.13 -12.17
N ALA A 160 -0.08 8.12 -12.72
CA ALA A 160 1.12 7.87 -13.52
C ALA A 160 2.22 7.14 -12.73
N ILE A 161 2.41 7.48 -11.45
CA ILE A 161 3.38 6.83 -10.56
C ILE A 161 2.99 5.36 -10.32
N MET A 162 1.71 5.09 -10.04
CA MET A 162 1.26 3.74 -9.72
C MET A 162 1.20 2.83 -10.97
N GLU A 163 0.80 3.37 -12.12
CA GLU A 163 0.83 2.67 -13.41
C GLU A 163 2.26 2.28 -13.80
N LYS A 164 3.24 3.17 -13.56
CA LYS A 164 4.67 2.89 -13.78
C LYS A 164 5.15 1.64 -13.01
N PHE A 165 4.58 1.37 -11.84
CA PHE A 165 4.90 0.20 -11.02
C PHE A 165 3.94 -0.97 -11.23
N GLY A 166 2.98 -0.84 -12.15
CA GLY A 166 2.00 -1.86 -12.51
C GLY A 166 1.03 -2.21 -11.39
N ALA A 167 0.62 -1.22 -10.59
CA ALA A 167 -0.49 -1.38 -9.67
C ALA A 167 -1.78 -1.73 -10.45
N LYS A 168 -2.68 -2.47 -9.79
CA LYS A 168 -3.95 -2.87 -10.40
C LYS A 168 -4.87 -1.66 -10.59
N PRO A 169 -5.65 -1.56 -11.69
CA PRO A 169 -6.51 -0.41 -11.96
C PRO A 169 -7.44 -0.05 -10.80
N GLU A 170 -8.02 -1.05 -10.13
CA GLU A 170 -8.96 -0.84 -9.03
C GLU A 170 -8.28 -0.16 -7.83
N MET A 171 -7.02 -0.52 -7.55
CA MET A 171 -6.22 0.10 -6.50
C MET A 171 -5.82 1.52 -6.88
N ILE A 172 -5.47 1.75 -8.15
CA ILE A 172 -5.13 3.09 -8.65
C ILE A 172 -6.34 4.01 -8.54
N ASP A 173 -7.51 3.55 -8.97
CA ASP A 173 -8.75 4.32 -8.94
C ASP A 173 -9.13 4.69 -7.50
N GLU A 174 -9.02 3.75 -6.55
CA GLU A 174 -9.28 4.05 -5.14
C GLU A 174 -8.26 5.05 -4.55
N VAL A 175 -6.96 4.89 -4.83
CA VAL A 175 -5.95 5.86 -4.37
C VAL A 175 -6.18 7.24 -4.98
N CYS A 176 -6.50 7.31 -6.27
CA CYS A 176 -6.82 8.57 -6.96
C CYS A 176 -8.08 9.23 -6.39
N ASP A 177 -9.13 8.46 -6.07
CA ASP A 177 -10.33 8.97 -5.42
C ASP A 177 -9.96 9.59 -4.07
N ILE A 178 -9.28 8.84 -3.19
CA ILE A 178 -8.84 9.31 -1.88
C ILE A 178 -8.04 10.63 -1.99
N ILE A 179 -7.03 10.68 -2.87
CA ILE A 179 -6.20 11.88 -3.06
C ILE A 179 -7.04 13.07 -3.57
N GLY A 180 -8.06 12.81 -4.39
CA GLY A 180 -8.89 13.83 -5.01
C GLY A 180 -9.83 14.57 -4.07
N HIS A 181 -9.96 14.14 -2.81
CA HIS A 181 -10.80 14.83 -1.81
C HIS A 181 -10.33 14.64 -0.36
N HIS A 182 -9.05 14.34 -0.13
CA HIS A 182 -8.53 14.06 1.22
C HIS A 182 -8.67 15.22 2.22
N HIS A 183 -8.77 16.48 1.78
CA HIS A 183 -9.08 17.63 2.64
C HIS A 183 -10.59 17.87 2.78
N HIS A 184 -11.41 17.28 1.92
CA HIS A 184 -12.86 17.46 1.86
C HIS A 184 -13.61 16.12 1.98
N PRO A 185 -13.64 15.52 3.19
CA PRO A 185 -14.36 14.27 3.42
C PRO A 185 -15.84 14.39 3.05
N ARG A 186 -16.35 13.37 2.36
CA ARG A 186 -17.77 13.20 2.02
C ARG A 186 -18.55 12.72 3.25
N SER A 187 -19.88 12.69 3.14
CA SER A 187 -20.75 12.18 4.22
C SER A 187 -20.54 10.68 4.49
N GLU A 188 -20.16 9.93 3.47
CA GLU A 188 -19.80 8.52 3.56
C GLU A 188 -18.44 8.33 2.91
N GLU A 189 -17.52 7.73 3.66
CA GLU A 189 -16.14 7.50 3.24
C GLU A 189 -15.72 6.05 3.46
N THR A 190 -14.78 5.58 2.65
CA THR A 190 -14.22 4.23 2.77
C THR A 190 -13.37 4.10 4.04
N PRO A 191 -13.17 2.88 4.57
CA PRO A 191 -12.24 2.68 5.68
C PRO A 191 -10.83 3.19 5.37
N ASN A 192 -10.35 3.00 4.14
CA ASN A 192 -9.02 3.44 3.70
C ASN A 192 -8.89 4.97 3.71
N PHE A 193 -9.93 5.68 3.24
CA PHE A 193 -9.98 7.14 3.32
C PHE A 193 -9.90 7.62 4.78
N LYS A 194 -10.74 7.06 5.66
CA LYS A 194 -10.79 7.48 7.07
C LYS A 194 -9.46 7.28 7.78
N VAL A 195 -8.77 6.18 7.49
CA VAL A 195 -7.41 5.93 8.01
C VAL A 195 -6.42 7.00 7.53
N LEU A 196 -6.43 7.33 6.23
CA LEU A 196 -5.55 8.39 5.72
C LEU A 196 -5.85 9.73 6.37
N TYR A 197 -7.13 10.11 6.43
CA TYR A 197 -7.57 11.37 7.00
C TYR A 197 -7.10 11.54 8.45
N ASP A 198 -7.29 10.52 9.28
CA ASP A 198 -6.85 10.54 10.67
C ASP A 198 -5.32 10.62 10.78
N ALA A 199 -4.59 9.88 9.94
CA ALA A 199 -3.13 9.90 9.93
C ALA A 199 -2.55 11.27 9.53
N ASP A 200 -3.13 11.92 8.52
CA ASP A 200 -2.76 13.27 8.11
C ASP A 200 -3.06 14.30 9.21
N LEU A 201 -4.23 14.18 9.86
CA LEU A 201 -4.59 15.03 10.98
C LEU A 201 -3.59 14.91 12.14
N ILE A 202 -3.14 13.69 12.49
CA ILE A 202 -2.10 13.48 13.51
C ILE A 202 -0.79 14.18 13.12
N ALA A 203 -0.30 13.97 11.90
CA ALA A 203 0.95 14.58 11.44
C ALA A 203 0.87 16.12 11.47
N ASN A 204 -0.26 16.68 11.06
CA ASN A 204 -0.52 18.11 11.10
C ASN A 204 -0.58 18.66 12.55
N LEU A 205 -1.14 17.90 13.49
CA LEU A 205 -1.18 18.28 14.90
C LEU A 205 0.19 18.20 15.57
N GLU A 206 0.96 17.14 15.31
CA GLU A 206 2.33 16.97 15.79
C GLU A 206 3.23 18.13 15.32
N GLU A 207 3.19 18.47 14.02
CA GLU A 207 3.95 19.60 13.47
C GLU A 207 3.54 20.96 14.07
N LYS A 208 2.26 21.12 14.44
CA LYS A 208 1.78 22.32 15.13
C LYS A 208 2.32 22.36 16.55
N GLN A 209 2.32 21.23 17.25
CA GLN A 209 2.82 21.10 18.63
C GLN A 209 4.31 21.45 18.73
N GLU A 210 5.13 20.97 17.78
CA GLU A 210 6.58 21.29 17.72
C GLU A 210 6.85 22.79 17.57
N LYS A 211 6.00 23.51 16.82
CA LYS A 211 6.16 24.96 16.57
C LYS A 211 5.57 25.82 17.67
N LYS A 212 4.42 25.40 18.21
CA LYS A 212 3.69 26.11 19.24
C LYS A 212 2.90 25.10 20.08
N PRO A 213 3.37 24.80 21.31
CA PRO A 213 2.67 23.88 22.19
C PRO A 213 1.22 24.32 22.38
N LEU A 214 0.29 23.42 22.05
CA LEU A 214 -1.13 23.59 22.32
C LEU A 214 -1.45 23.01 23.70
N ASP A 215 -2.53 23.51 24.28
CA ASP A 215 -3.08 23.00 25.54
C ASP A 215 -3.56 21.55 25.37
N PRO A 216 -3.18 20.61 26.26
CA PRO A 216 -3.69 19.25 26.29
C PRO A 216 -5.21 19.14 26.16
N GLU A 217 -5.97 20.03 26.80
CA GLU A 217 -7.45 20.02 26.77
C GLU A 217 -7.98 20.27 25.36
N ARG A 218 -7.31 21.15 24.60
CA ARG A 218 -7.67 21.45 23.22
C ARG A 218 -7.38 20.29 22.28
N PHE A 219 -6.33 19.50 22.55
CA PHE A 219 -6.08 18.29 21.76
C PHE A 219 -7.17 17.25 21.97
N VAL A 220 -7.65 17.04 23.20
CA VAL A 220 -8.74 16.11 23.47
C VAL A 220 -9.99 16.51 22.69
N GLU A 221 -10.37 17.79 22.71
CA GLU A 221 -11.53 18.28 21.94
C GLU A 221 -11.39 18.03 20.43
N ILE A 222 -10.19 18.28 19.87
CA ILE A 222 -9.92 18.02 18.45
C ILE A 222 -10.01 16.53 18.15
N ILE A 223 -9.43 15.68 19.00
CA ILE A 223 -9.42 14.22 18.80
C ILE A 223 -10.85 13.67 18.77
N GLU A 224 -11.69 14.07 19.72
CA GLU A 224 -13.06 13.55 19.82
C GLU A 224 -13.97 14.08 18.69
N ARG A 225 -13.73 15.30 18.17
CA ARG A 225 -14.58 15.90 17.13
C ARG A 225 -14.16 15.58 15.70
N SER A 226 -12.86 15.52 15.43
CA SER A 226 -12.34 15.54 14.05
C SER A 226 -11.91 14.18 13.52
N PHE A 227 -11.62 13.20 14.38
CA PHE A 227 -11.16 11.88 13.93
C PHE A 227 -12.32 10.99 13.50
N LEU A 228 -12.10 10.21 12.45
CA LEU A 228 -13.09 9.37 11.78
C LEU A 228 -13.06 7.90 12.25
N THR A 229 -11.97 7.46 12.89
CA THR A 229 -11.78 6.08 13.36
C THR A 229 -11.39 5.98 14.83
N ASP A 230 -11.67 4.84 15.46
CA ASP A 230 -11.24 4.58 16.83
C ASP A 230 -9.71 4.39 16.92
N GLY A 231 -9.13 3.71 15.94
CA GLY A 231 -7.70 3.54 15.78
C GLY A 231 -6.97 4.88 15.62
N GLY A 232 -7.54 5.82 14.86
CA GLY A 232 -7.03 7.18 14.71
C GLY A 232 -7.03 7.95 16.03
N ARG A 233 -8.15 7.92 16.77
CA ARG A 233 -8.23 8.51 18.11
C ARG A 233 -7.19 7.93 19.07
N ALA A 234 -7.04 6.60 19.08
CA ALA A 234 -6.08 5.91 19.94
C ALA A 234 -4.63 6.25 19.57
N GLU A 235 -4.32 6.31 18.27
CA GLU A 235 -2.97 6.65 17.80
C GLU A 235 -2.64 8.13 18.09
N ALA A 236 -3.59 9.05 17.91
CA ALA A 236 -3.42 10.45 18.23
C ALA A 236 -3.08 10.67 19.71
N LYS A 237 -3.79 9.99 20.63
CA LYS A 237 -3.53 10.07 22.08
C LYS A 237 -2.10 9.63 22.42
N LYS A 238 -1.62 8.54 21.80
CA LYS A 238 -0.23 8.06 22.00
C LYS A 238 0.80 9.06 21.48
N VAL A 239 0.63 9.54 20.26
CA VAL A 239 1.61 10.42 19.59
C VAL A 239 1.70 11.77 20.29
N LEU A 240 0.56 12.34 20.69
CA LEU A 240 0.48 13.67 21.30
C LEU A 240 0.71 13.64 22.82
N GLY A 241 0.98 12.46 23.41
CA GLY A 241 1.32 12.30 24.83
C GLY A 241 0.14 12.51 25.79
N ILE A 242 -1.08 12.24 25.33
CA ILE A 242 -2.30 12.39 26.14
C ILE A 242 -2.56 11.04 26.80
N SER A 243 -2.43 11.00 28.13
CA SER A 243 -2.73 9.80 28.92
C SER A 243 -4.23 9.50 28.89
N ASN A 244 -4.58 8.21 28.84
CA ASN A 244 -5.98 7.73 28.92
C ASN A 244 -6.64 8.09 30.25
#